data_AF-A0A535WP29-F1
#
_entry.id   AF-A0A535WP29-F1
#
_cell.length_a   1.000
_cell.length_b   1.000
_cell.length_c   1.000
_cell.angle_alpha   90.00
_cell.angle_beta   90.00
_cell.angle_gamma   90.00
#
_symmetry.space_group_name_H-M   'P 1'
#
loop_
_entity.id
_entity.type
_entity.pdbx_description
1 polymer ?
#
loop_
_entity_poly.entity_id
_entity_poly.type
_entity_poly.pdbx_seq_one_letter_code
_entity_poly.pdbx_strand_id
1 'polypeptide(L)'
;MRLEPGARYRVLNAPAGYLDELAEPADRAADLVLLFASNRAQLEEAAAAALKALKPGGSLWIAYPNEALGRSDLNRNHGGGVLNKAGFIATTHISLDDQWDATQFRPAADVPHAAIPAADMLPVGRHATPTFRVVRSVARALFYLLFRFDVSGRERIPDSAFVVIANHLGWMDAVSLLLLFPAEPRIHFLADPTSMMRNRPLWALVRATGGIVPVDRAKHGDRLMFRHVDRCLTQGGAIALFPEGDFGPREGELLPFKKGFAHFAVEAHVPVVPVGLSGMKELWLGKRLVVRIGDPVPAAGQTVDQVLEAGEKAVAGLVPPYVEPAGSKPLRRWLTGLF
;
A
#
# COMPACT_ATOMS: atom_id res chain seq x y z
N MET A 1 -9.27 2.80 24.38
CA MET A 1 -7.84 2.72 24.68
C MET A 1 -7.68 2.31 26.14
N ARG A 2 -7.01 1.19 26.47
CA ARG A 2 -6.89 0.74 27.87
C ARG A 2 -5.47 1.03 28.35
N LEU A 3 -5.34 1.97 29.29
CA LEU A 3 -4.08 2.25 29.97
C LEU A 3 -4.00 1.33 31.19
N GLU A 4 -2.86 0.66 31.35
CA GLU A 4 -2.60 -0.10 32.58
C GLU A 4 -2.56 0.86 33.79
N PRO A 5 -3.01 0.44 34.98
CA PRO A 5 -2.92 1.27 36.19
C PRO A 5 -1.48 1.74 36.44
N GLY A 6 -1.28 3.06 36.52
CA GLY A 6 0.05 3.67 36.70
C GLY A 6 0.86 3.90 35.41
N ALA A 7 0.32 3.53 34.23
CA ALA A 7 0.94 3.84 32.95
C ALA A 7 0.94 5.36 32.68
N ARG A 8 2.09 5.89 32.26
CA ARG A 8 2.23 7.29 31.89
C ARG A 8 1.81 7.50 30.45
N TYR A 9 1.04 8.54 30.19
CA TYR A 9 0.72 8.94 28.83
C TYR A 9 1.16 10.36 28.52
N ARG A 10 1.30 10.63 27.23
CA ARG A 10 1.49 11.97 26.68
C ARG A 10 0.54 12.17 25.51
N VAL A 11 -0.22 13.25 25.53
CA VAL A 11 -1.07 13.65 24.40
C VAL A 11 -0.41 14.83 23.71
N LEU A 12 -0.34 14.79 22.38
CA LEU A 12 0.21 15.85 21.54
C LEU A 12 -0.88 16.34 20.60
N ASN A 13 -0.93 17.67 20.40
CA ASN A 13 -1.87 18.35 19.50
C ASN A 13 -3.36 18.08 19.79
N ALA A 14 -3.70 17.82 21.06
CA ALA A 14 -5.07 17.52 21.47
C ALA A 14 -6.05 18.61 21.00
N PRO A 15 -7.25 18.25 20.48
CA PRO A 15 -8.28 19.22 20.18
C PRO A 15 -8.76 19.90 21.48
N ALA A 16 -9.33 21.10 21.34
CA ALA A 16 -9.81 21.88 22.49
C ALA A 16 -10.82 21.06 23.32
N GLY A 17 -10.66 21.06 24.64
CA GLY A 17 -11.51 20.32 25.58
C GLY A 17 -11.17 18.84 25.75
N TYR A 18 -10.28 18.26 24.93
CA TYR A 18 -9.96 16.83 25.02
C TYR A 18 -9.20 16.45 26.30
N LEU A 19 -8.42 17.37 26.85
CA LEU A 19 -7.61 17.12 28.05
C LEU A 19 -8.38 17.33 29.35
N ASP A 20 -9.56 17.92 29.30
CA ASP A 20 -10.34 18.29 30.49
C ASP A 20 -10.84 17.06 31.27
N GLU A 21 -10.89 15.89 30.61
CA GLU A 21 -11.29 14.61 31.18
C GLU A 21 -10.11 13.67 31.50
N LEU A 22 -8.87 14.11 31.24
CA LEU A 22 -7.67 13.30 31.39
C LEU A 22 -6.85 13.73 32.62
N ALA A 23 -6.26 12.76 33.32
CA ALA A 23 -5.26 13.02 34.37
C ALA A 23 -4.02 13.79 33.84
N GLU A 24 -3.14 14.27 34.72
CA GLU A 24 -2.01 15.08 34.27
C GLU A 24 -1.01 14.29 33.38
N PRO A 25 -0.61 14.83 32.22
CA PRO A 25 0.30 14.17 31.30
C PRO A 25 1.73 14.10 31.85
N ALA A 26 2.48 13.07 31.47
CA ALA A 26 3.84 12.90 31.94
C ALA A 26 4.83 13.86 31.26
N ASP A 27 5.66 14.51 32.07
CA ASP A 27 6.69 15.48 31.63
C ASP A 27 7.97 14.81 31.06
N ARG A 28 8.00 13.47 31.07
CA ARG A 28 9.11 12.61 30.57
C ARG A 28 8.56 11.59 29.57
N ALA A 29 9.44 10.73 29.02
CA ALA A 29 9.02 9.66 28.11
C ALA A 29 7.84 8.86 28.70
N ALA A 30 6.85 8.55 27.85
CA ALA A 30 5.56 7.98 28.20
C ALA A 30 5.41 6.54 27.69
N ASP A 31 4.59 5.76 28.40
CA ASP A 31 4.22 4.39 28.03
C ASP A 31 3.20 4.39 26.88
N LEU A 32 2.39 5.44 26.80
CA LEU A 32 1.48 5.70 25.69
C LEU A 32 1.66 7.13 25.18
N VAL A 33 1.83 7.28 23.87
CA VAL A 33 1.80 8.61 23.22
C VAL A 33 0.60 8.64 22.29
N LEU A 34 -0.30 9.61 22.47
CA LEU A 34 -1.42 9.87 21.58
C LEU A 34 -1.17 11.19 20.84
N LEU A 35 -0.92 11.12 19.54
CA LEU A 35 -0.73 12.30 18.69
C LEU A 35 -1.97 12.52 17.84
N PHE A 36 -2.57 13.69 17.95
CA PHE A 36 -3.62 14.15 17.03
C PHE A 36 -3.00 14.81 15.80
N ALA A 37 -3.44 14.40 14.62
CA ALA A 37 -3.07 15.02 13.36
C ALA A 37 -4.30 15.11 12.45
N SER A 38 -4.63 16.31 12.00
CA SER A 38 -5.80 16.53 11.13
C SER A 38 -5.51 16.20 9.67
N ASN A 39 -4.24 16.11 9.29
CA ASN A 39 -3.75 15.78 7.95
C ASN A 39 -2.30 15.28 7.98
N ARG A 40 -1.81 14.78 6.85
CA ARG A 40 -0.45 14.23 6.70
C ARG A 40 0.65 15.23 7.04
N ALA A 41 0.51 16.49 6.64
CA ALA A 41 1.52 17.52 6.92
C ALA A 41 1.71 17.72 8.44
N GLN A 42 0.60 17.81 9.20
CA GLN A 42 0.66 17.89 10.66
C GLN A 42 1.29 16.65 11.30
N LEU A 43 1.00 15.45 10.76
CA LEU A 43 1.61 14.23 11.24
C LEU A 43 3.12 14.22 10.98
N GLU A 44 3.57 14.63 9.80
CA GLU A 44 4.99 14.70 9.44
C GLU A 44 5.76 15.68 10.34
N GLU A 45 5.16 16.83 10.64
CA GLU A 45 5.74 17.84 11.54
C GLU A 45 5.85 17.34 12.99
N ALA A 46 4.80 16.67 13.48
CA ALA A 46 4.70 16.26 14.89
C ALA A 46 5.28 14.85 15.19
N ALA A 47 5.52 14.01 14.17
CA ALA A 47 5.96 12.63 14.35
C ALA A 47 7.26 12.53 15.15
N ALA A 48 8.24 13.39 14.88
CA ALA A 48 9.52 13.38 15.57
C ALA A 48 9.37 13.64 17.09
N ALA A 49 8.49 14.57 17.47
CA ALA A 49 8.19 14.87 18.87
C ALA A 49 7.47 13.70 19.55
N ALA A 50 6.51 13.07 18.85
CA ALA A 50 5.81 11.90 19.36
C ALA A 50 6.74 10.70 19.59
N LEU A 51 7.63 10.42 18.63
CA LEU A 51 8.61 9.34 18.75
C LEU A 51 9.62 9.60 19.87
N LYS A 52 10.09 10.84 20.04
CA LYS A 52 10.99 11.22 21.15
C LYS A 52 10.32 11.08 22.52
N ALA A 53 9.01 11.29 22.58
CA ALA A 53 8.23 11.13 23.81
C ALA A 53 7.91 9.67 24.14
N LEU A 54 8.12 8.73 23.22
CA LEU A 54 7.80 7.33 23.42
C LEU A 54 8.94 6.59 24.13
N LYS A 55 8.64 5.83 25.18
CA LYS A 55 9.61 4.89 25.75
C LYS A 55 9.82 3.67 24.84
N PRO A 56 10.98 2.99 24.92
CA PRO A 56 11.15 1.66 24.34
C PRO A 56 10.02 0.71 24.78
N GLY A 57 9.40 0.01 23.82
CA GLY A 57 8.24 -0.87 24.06
C GLY A 57 6.91 -0.15 24.32
N GLY A 58 6.89 1.18 24.31
CA GLY A 58 5.69 2.00 24.46
C GLY A 58 4.76 1.94 23.26
N SER A 59 3.51 2.38 23.46
CA SER A 59 2.48 2.39 22.43
C SER A 59 2.28 3.79 21.85
N LEU A 60 2.56 3.98 20.55
CA LEU A 60 2.22 5.20 19.84
C LEU A 60 0.81 5.05 19.22
N TRP A 61 -0.03 6.07 19.34
CA TRP A 61 -1.33 6.16 18.71
C TRP A 61 -1.41 7.45 17.92
N ILE A 62 -1.87 7.36 16.68
CA ILE A 62 -2.15 8.53 15.85
C ILE A 62 -3.65 8.65 15.70
N ALA A 63 -4.21 9.74 16.22
CA ALA A 63 -5.59 10.13 16.05
C ALA A 63 -5.73 11.05 14.83
N TYR A 64 -6.69 10.75 13.97
CA TYR A 64 -7.02 11.53 12.78
C TYR A 64 -8.54 11.66 12.63
N PRO A 65 -9.04 12.70 11.94
CA PRO A 65 -10.46 12.91 11.77
C PRO A 65 -11.12 11.68 11.17
N ASN A 66 -12.29 11.33 11.71
CA ASN A 66 -13.04 10.16 11.29
C ASN A 66 -13.24 10.18 9.77
N GLU A 67 -12.92 9.07 9.12
CA GLU A 67 -12.95 8.96 7.66
C GLU A 67 -14.34 9.31 7.09
N ALA A 68 -15.40 9.05 7.86
CA ALA A 68 -16.78 9.39 7.52
C ALA A 68 -17.00 10.89 7.30
N LEU A 69 -16.20 11.75 7.93
CA LEU A 69 -16.31 13.20 7.84
C LEU A 69 -15.62 13.75 6.58
N GLY A 70 -14.72 12.98 5.94
CA GLY A 70 -14.02 13.38 4.72
C GLY A 70 -13.15 14.64 4.86
N ARG A 71 -12.64 14.90 6.07
CA ARG A 71 -11.89 16.11 6.42
C ARG A 71 -10.37 15.94 6.39
N SER A 72 -9.88 14.73 6.14
CA SER A 72 -8.46 14.39 6.26
C SER A 72 -7.98 13.52 5.09
N ASP A 73 -6.71 13.66 4.76
CA ASP A 73 -5.93 12.76 3.89
C ASP A 73 -5.27 11.61 4.68
N LEU A 74 -5.47 11.58 6.01
CA LEU A 74 -5.13 10.47 6.89
C LEU A 74 -6.33 9.53 7.05
N ASN A 75 -6.05 8.23 7.13
CA ASN A 75 -7.02 7.24 7.59
C ASN A 75 -6.30 5.98 8.10
N ARG A 76 -7.06 4.94 8.48
CA ARG A 76 -6.53 3.68 9.04
C ARG A 76 -5.48 2.97 8.19
N ASN A 77 -5.49 3.22 6.89
CA ASN A 77 -4.66 2.59 5.88
C ASN A 77 -3.64 3.57 5.28
N HIS A 78 -3.72 4.87 5.60
CA HIS A 78 -3.01 5.92 4.85
C HIS A 78 -2.41 7.00 5.76
N GLY A 79 -1.22 7.48 5.40
CA GLY A 79 -0.57 8.62 6.05
C GLY A 79 0.45 8.26 7.15
N GLY A 80 0.56 7.00 7.53
CA GLY A 80 1.60 6.51 8.44
C GLY A 80 3.02 6.47 7.85
N GLY A 81 3.25 6.98 6.64
CA GLY A 81 4.52 6.86 5.91
C GLY A 81 5.73 7.36 6.69
N VAL A 82 5.60 8.47 7.42
CA VAL A 82 6.66 9.01 8.30
C VAL A 82 7.01 8.04 9.45
N LEU A 83 6.02 7.35 9.99
CA LEU A 83 6.21 6.36 11.07
C LEU A 83 6.79 5.04 10.53
N ASN A 84 6.34 4.63 9.34
CA ASN A 84 6.92 3.48 8.63
C ASN A 84 8.41 3.69 8.35
N LYS A 85 8.81 4.88 7.91
CA LYS A 85 10.22 5.26 7.73
C LYS A 85 11.01 5.22 9.04
N ALA A 86 10.36 5.48 10.17
CA ALA A 86 10.95 5.39 11.50
C ALA A 86 10.95 3.96 12.08
N GLY A 87 10.54 2.94 11.32
CA GLY A 87 10.55 1.54 11.75
C GLY A 87 9.33 1.11 12.57
N PHE A 88 8.23 1.87 12.52
CA PHE A 88 6.97 1.54 13.18
C PHE A 88 5.96 0.98 12.18
N ILE A 89 5.09 0.08 12.63
CA ILE A 89 3.99 -0.46 11.83
C ILE A 89 2.64 -0.30 12.53
N ALA A 90 1.60 -0.06 11.74
CA ALA A 90 0.23 0.01 12.22
C ALA A 90 -0.26 -1.38 12.70
N THR A 91 -0.90 -1.43 13.86
CA THR A 91 -1.29 -2.69 14.52
C THR A 91 -2.79 -2.74 14.81
N THR A 92 -3.27 -1.82 15.64
CA THR A 92 -4.66 -1.76 16.10
C THR A 92 -5.34 -0.49 15.59
N HIS A 93 -6.64 -0.57 15.32
CA HIS A 93 -7.46 0.58 14.97
C HIS A 93 -8.66 0.66 15.92
N ILE A 94 -8.98 1.86 16.39
CA ILE A 94 -10.17 2.14 17.20
C ILE A 94 -10.80 3.46 16.74
N SER A 95 -12.10 3.61 16.95
CA SER A 95 -12.71 4.95 16.99
C SER A 95 -12.59 5.48 18.41
N LEU A 96 -12.09 6.71 18.56
CA LEU A 96 -12.02 7.38 19.86
C LEU A 96 -13.40 7.93 20.23
N ASP A 97 -14.03 8.59 19.26
CA ASP A 97 -15.36 9.20 19.36
C ASP A 97 -15.98 9.32 17.95
N ASP A 98 -17.01 10.16 17.81
CA ASP A 98 -17.69 10.45 16.54
C ASP A 98 -16.87 11.35 15.59
N GLN A 99 -15.83 12.02 16.11
CA GLN A 99 -14.98 12.95 15.37
C GLN A 99 -13.62 12.37 15.00
N TRP A 100 -13.09 11.42 15.77
CA TRP A 100 -11.71 10.92 15.66
C TRP A 100 -11.63 9.39 15.64
N ASP A 101 -10.85 8.90 14.68
CA ASP A 101 -10.34 7.54 14.65
C ASP A 101 -8.87 7.52 15.09
N ALA A 102 -8.38 6.40 15.60
CA ALA A 102 -6.99 6.26 16.00
C ALA A 102 -6.38 4.92 15.60
N THR A 103 -5.15 4.98 15.08
CA THR A 103 -4.34 3.81 14.75
C THR A 103 -3.13 3.70 15.67
N GLN A 104 -2.93 2.52 16.26
CA GLN A 104 -1.77 2.17 17.06
C GLN A 104 -0.58 1.81 16.15
N PHE A 105 0.57 2.38 16.44
CA PHE A 105 1.86 2.08 15.84
C PHE A 105 2.80 1.47 16.88
N ARG A 106 3.48 0.38 16.50
CA ARG A 106 4.50 -0.29 17.33
C ARG A 106 5.78 -0.46 16.54
N PRO A 107 6.96 -0.51 17.18
CA PRO A 107 8.20 -0.88 16.49
C PRO A 107 8.01 -2.22 15.77
N ALA A 108 8.44 -2.32 14.52
CA ALA A 108 8.25 -3.52 13.70
C ALA A 108 8.80 -4.79 14.38
N ALA A 109 9.92 -4.65 15.10
CA ALA A 109 10.56 -5.74 15.85
C ALA A 109 9.71 -6.28 17.02
N ASP A 110 8.81 -5.47 17.57
CA ASP A 110 8.00 -5.81 18.75
C ASP A 110 6.64 -6.41 18.40
N VAL A 111 6.25 -6.39 17.13
CA VAL A 111 5.00 -6.97 16.67
C VAL A 111 5.27 -8.44 16.36
N PRO A 112 4.60 -9.39 17.05
CA PRO A 112 4.73 -10.80 16.72
C PRO A 112 4.28 -11.01 15.28
N HIS A 113 5.25 -11.17 14.37
CA HIS A 113 4.97 -11.72 13.07
C HIS A 113 4.48 -13.15 13.31
N ALA A 114 3.17 -13.37 13.30
CA ALA A 114 2.66 -14.71 12.99
C ALA A 114 3.40 -15.12 11.71
N ALA A 115 4.31 -16.09 11.83
CA ALA A 115 5.46 -16.26 10.95
C ALA A 115 5.13 -15.82 9.52
N ILE A 116 5.60 -14.64 9.11
CA ILE A 116 5.51 -14.24 7.70
C ILE A 116 6.15 -15.39 6.96
N PRO A 117 5.43 -16.10 6.08
CA PRO A 117 6.04 -17.19 5.36
C PRO A 117 7.23 -16.60 4.61
N ALA A 118 8.40 -17.19 4.81
CA ALA A 118 9.61 -16.75 4.14
C ALA A 118 9.36 -16.69 2.62
N ALA A 119 9.96 -15.71 1.93
CA ALA A 119 9.66 -15.45 0.53
C ALA A 119 9.77 -16.69 -0.34
N ASP A 120 10.75 -17.54 -0.05
CA ASP A 120 10.98 -18.83 -0.68
C ASP A 120 9.86 -19.87 -0.53
N MET A 121 8.90 -19.70 0.38
CA MET A 121 7.77 -20.61 0.60
C MET A 121 6.56 -20.37 -0.30
N LEU A 122 6.48 -19.25 -1.02
CA LEU A 122 5.35 -18.98 -1.93
C LEU A 122 5.68 -19.37 -3.38
N PRO A 123 4.79 -20.12 -4.08
CA PRO A 123 5.07 -20.56 -5.43
C PRO A 123 5.02 -19.39 -6.43
N VAL A 124 6.16 -19.10 -7.04
CA VAL A 124 6.31 -18.18 -8.16
C VAL A 124 6.44 -18.92 -9.48
N GLY A 125 6.25 -18.17 -10.58
CA GLY A 125 6.43 -18.70 -11.92
C GLY A 125 5.42 -18.13 -12.92
N ARG A 126 5.61 -18.52 -14.18
CA ARG A 126 4.79 -18.07 -15.32
C ARG A 126 3.32 -18.47 -15.22
N HIS A 127 3.05 -19.71 -14.81
CA HIS A 127 1.76 -20.33 -15.04
C HIS A 127 0.74 -20.05 -13.94
N ALA A 128 -0.49 -19.78 -14.38
CA ALA A 128 -1.64 -19.59 -13.52
C ALA A 128 -2.24 -20.95 -13.13
N THR A 129 -2.39 -21.19 -11.82
CA THR A 129 -3.06 -22.40 -11.31
C THR A 129 -4.55 -22.41 -11.71
N PRO A 130 -5.20 -23.59 -11.78
CA PRO A 130 -6.64 -23.66 -12.04
C PRO A 130 -7.46 -22.84 -11.03
N THR A 131 -7.11 -22.93 -9.75
CA THR A 131 -7.73 -22.14 -8.67
C THR A 131 -7.59 -20.64 -8.92
N PHE A 132 -6.41 -20.17 -9.29
CA PHE A 132 -6.18 -18.78 -9.65
C PHE A 132 -7.10 -18.34 -10.80
N ARG A 133 -7.19 -19.14 -11.86
CA ARG A 133 -8.02 -18.81 -13.04
C ARG A 133 -9.50 -18.70 -12.68
N VAL A 134 -10.02 -19.62 -11.87
CA VAL A 134 -11.42 -19.59 -11.40
C VAL A 134 -11.67 -18.35 -10.54
N VAL A 135 -10.86 -18.15 -9.50
CA VAL A 135 -10.99 -17.01 -8.58
C VAL A 135 -10.88 -15.68 -9.33
N ARG A 136 -9.89 -15.55 -10.21
CA ARG A 136 -9.71 -14.38 -11.07
C ARG A 136 -10.93 -14.14 -11.97
N SER A 137 -11.51 -15.18 -12.55
CA SER A 137 -12.66 -15.04 -13.47
C SER A 137 -13.92 -14.59 -12.72
N VAL A 138 -14.19 -15.16 -11.54
CA VAL A 138 -15.31 -14.75 -10.67
C VAL A 138 -15.12 -13.32 -10.18
N ALA A 139 -13.93 -13.00 -9.65
CA ALA A 139 -13.61 -11.65 -9.19
C ALA A 139 -13.68 -10.63 -10.34
N ARG A 140 -13.20 -10.99 -11.54
CA ARG A 140 -13.31 -10.13 -12.73
C ARG A 140 -14.77 -9.85 -13.05
N ALA A 141 -15.63 -10.87 -13.12
CA ALA A 141 -17.07 -10.68 -13.39
C ALA A 141 -17.73 -9.77 -12.34
N LEU A 142 -17.45 -10.00 -11.05
CA LEU A 142 -17.97 -9.17 -9.96
C LEU A 142 -17.50 -7.71 -10.07
N PHE A 143 -16.23 -7.46 -10.34
CA PHE A 143 -15.70 -6.10 -10.41
C PHE A 143 -16.19 -5.36 -11.66
N TYR A 144 -16.40 -6.04 -12.79
CA TYR A 144 -17.04 -5.44 -13.97
C TYR A 144 -18.52 -5.11 -13.76
N LEU A 145 -19.19 -5.79 -12.80
CA LEU A 145 -20.54 -5.41 -12.37
C LEU A 145 -20.50 -4.18 -11.44
N LEU A 146 -19.49 -4.09 -10.58
CA LEU A 146 -19.37 -3.01 -9.59
C LEU A 146 -18.78 -1.72 -10.18
N PHE A 147 -17.92 -1.79 -11.20
CA PHE A 147 -17.14 -0.67 -11.72
C PHE A 147 -17.06 -0.66 -13.25
N ARG A 148 -16.79 0.52 -13.82
CA ARG A 148 -16.60 0.72 -15.26
C ARG A 148 -15.12 0.84 -15.59
N PHE A 149 -14.49 -0.26 -16.00
CA PHE A 149 -13.08 -0.25 -16.39
C PHE A 149 -12.88 0.34 -17.78
N ASP A 150 -12.03 1.37 -17.86
CA ASP A 150 -11.50 1.92 -19.10
C ASP A 150 -10.02 1.55 -19.19
N VAL A 151 -9.68 0.65 -20.12
CA VAL A 151 -8.36 0.04 -20.17
C VAL A 151 -7.79 0.13 -21.58
N SER A 152 -6.59 0.69 -21.70
CA SER A 152 -5.85 0.81 -22.96
C SER A 152 -4.43 0.25 -22.84
N GLY A 153 -3.85 -0.13 -23.98
CA GLY A 153 -2.47 -0.62 -24.05
C GLY A 153 -2.28 -2.09 -23.66
N ARG A 154 -3.34 -2.91 -23.65
CA ARG A 154 -3.23 -4.35 -23.29
C ARG A 154 -2.32 -5.12 -24.23
N GLU A 155 -2.31 -4.72 -25.49
CA GLU A 155 -1.46 -5.25 -26.55
C GLU A 155 0.04 -5.01 -26.32
N ARG A 156 0.40 -4.09 -25.41
CA ARG A 156 1.78 -3.78 -25.05
C ARG A 156 2.35 -4.69 -23.98
N ILE A 157 1.51 -5.53 -23.35
CA ILE A 157 1.96 -6.45 -22.29
C ILE A 157 2.79 -7.56 -22.96
N PRO A 158 4.07 -7.73 -22.59
CA PRO A 158 4.91 -8.77 -23.17
C PRO A 158 4.40 -10.18 -22.81
N ASP A 159 4.59 -11.12 -23.72
CA ASP A 159 4.40 -12.54 -23.41
C ASP A 159 5.62 -13.15 -22.69
N SER A 160 6.71 -12.41 -22.50
CA SER A 160 7.89 -12.81 -21.71
C SER A 160 7.80 -12.35 -20.25
N ALA A 161 8.77 -12.70 -19.40
CA ALA A 161 8.87 -12.09 -18.06
C ALA A 161 9.01 -10.56 -18.16
N PHE A 162 8.45 -9.84 -17.18
CA PHE A 162 8.51 -8.38 -17.08
C PHE A 162 8.32 -7.89 -15.64
N VAL A 163 8.69 -6.63 -15.40
CA VAL A 163 8.40 -5.92 -14.15
C VAL A 163 7.32 -4.86 -14.43
N VAL A 164 6.18 -4.91 -13.76
CA VAL A 164 5.14 -3.88 -13.81
C VAL A 164 5.43 -2.83 -12.75
N ILE A 165 5.40 -1.56 -13.16
CA ILE A 165 5.35 -0.43 -12.23
C ILE A 165 4.06 0.35 -12.45
N ALA A 166 3.44 0.78 -11.36
CA ALA A 166 2.25 1.61 -11.40
C ALA A 166 2.28 2.67 -10.30
N ASN A 167 1.59 3.79 -10.50
CA ASN A 167 1.32 4.71 -9.40
C ASN A 167 0.39 4.07 -8.36
N HIS A 168 0.45 4.53 -7.11
CA HIS A 168 -0.25 3.92 -5.99
C HIS A 168 -1.31 4.84 -5.39
N LEU A 169 -2.58 4.46 -5.48
CA LEU A 169 -3.74 5.19 -4.99
C LEU A 169 -4.47 4.47 -3.86
N GLY A 170 -4.48 3.14 -3.86
CA GLY A 170 -5.22 2.34 -2.88
C GLY A 170 -5.15 0.84 -3.11
N TRP A 171 -5.97 0.10 -2.36
CA TRP A 171 -6.02 -1.37 -2.46
C TRP A 171 -6.51 -1.87 -3.84
N MET A 172 -7.32 -1.06 -4.53
CA MET A 172 -7.89 -1.39 -5.84
C MET A 172 -6.82 -1.50 -6.93
N ASP A 173 -5.65 -0.89 -6.76
CA ASP A 173 -4.59 -0.90 -7.74
C ASP A 173 -4.10 -2.34 -8.02
N ALA A 174 -3.71 -3.05 -6.96
CA ALA A 174 -3.21 -4.42 -7.04
C ALA A 174 -4.29 -5.37 -7.58
N VAL A 175 -5.54 -5.18 -7.14
CA VAL A 175 -6.68 -5.96 -7.64
C VAL A 175 -6.92 -5.70 -9.12
N SER A 176 -6.89 -4.45 -9.56
CA SER A 176 -7.08 -4.07 -10.96
C SER A 176 -5.99 -4.67 -11.84
N LEU A 177 -4.73 -4.57 -11.44
CA LEU A 177 -3.62 -5.20 -12.15
C LEU A 177 -3.83 -6.73 -12.26
N LEU A 178 -4.18 -7.42 -11.17
CA LEU A 178 -4.43 -8.86 -11.18
C LEU A 178 -5.58 -9.29 -12.11
N LEU A 179 -6.67 -8.51 -12.13
CA LEU A 179 -7.86 -8.83 -12.91
C LEU A 179 -7.72 -8.46 -14.39
N LEU A 180 -7.01 -7.38 -14.70
CA LEU A 180 -7.00 -6.78 -16.04
C LEU A 180 -5.79 -7.20 -16.89
N PHE A 181 -4.68 -7.60 -16.28
CA PHE A 181 -3.55 -8.21 -16.99
C PHE A 181 -3.87 -9.65 -17.43
N PRO A 182 -3.14 -10.21 -18.41
CA PRO A 182 -3.30 -11.60 -18.80
C PRO A 182 -3.05 -12.53 -17.60
N ALA A 183 -3.63 -13.73 -17.67
CA ALA A 183 -3.40 -14.73 -16.62
C ALA A 183 -1.95 -15.23 -16.60
N GLU A 184 -1.26 -15.12 -17.74
CA GLU A 184 0.11 -15.56 -17.98
C GLU A 184 0.82 -14.54 -18.88
N PRO A 185 2.06 -14.12 -18.59
CA PRO A 185 2.84 -14.37 -17.38
C PRO A 185 2.11 -13.95 -16.11
N ARG A 186 2.08 -14.84 -15.11
CA ARG A 186 1.40 -14.57 -13.85
C ARG A 186 2.12 -13.46 -13.09
N ILE A 187 1.36 -12.48 -12.64
CA ILE A 187 1.85 -11.36 -11.83
C ILE A 187 1.95 -11.78 -10.36
N HIS A 188 3.08 -11.43 -9.75
CA HIS A 188 3.34 -11.58 -8.33
C HIS A 188 3.67 -10.21 -7.71
N PHE A 189 2.99 -9.84 -6.63
CA PHE A 189 3.15 -8.53 -6.00
C PHE A 189 4.18 -8.54 -4.90
N LEU A 190 5.04 -7.52 -4.86
CA LEU A 190 5.86 -7.25 -3.68
C LEU A 190 5.01 -6.53 -2.62
N ALA A 191 4.60 -7.23 -1.57
CA ALA A 191 3.80 -6.65 -0.50
C ALA A 191 4.24 -7.16 0.88
N ASP A 192 4.04 -6.34 1.91
CA ASP A 192 4.23 -6.76 3.31
C ASP A 192 3.02 -7.59 3.74
N PRO A 193 3.20 -8.91 3.97
CA PRO A 193 2.10 -9.81 4.34
C PRO A 193 1.46 -9.42 5.67
N THR A 194 2.17 -8.75 6.57
CA THR A 194 1.68 -8.36 7.89
C THR A 194 0.43 -7.48 7.78
N SER A 195 0.45 -6.54 6.84
CA SER A 195 -0.70 -5.67 6.54
C SER A 195 -1.90 -6.44 5.99
N MET A 196 -1.65 -7.48 5.19
CA MET A 196 -2.69 -8.25 4.49
C MET A 196 -3.27 -9.37 5.35
N MET A 197 -2.47 -9.97 6.23
CA MET A 197 -2.86 -11.03 7.17
C MET A 197 -3.92 -10.55 8.17
N ARG A 198 -3.97 -9.24 8.45
CA ARG A 198 -4.98 -8.64 9.34
C ARG A 198 -6.39 -8.72 8.76
N ASN A 199 -6.53 -8.76 7.43
CA ASN A 199 -7.80 -8.88 6.74
C ASN A 199 -8.02 -10.33 6.27
N ARG A 200 -8.73 -11.13 7.08
CA ARG A 200 -8.92 -12.58 6.84
C ARG A 200 -9.42 -12.94 5.44
N PRO A 201 -10.43 -12.26 4.85
CA PRO A 201 -10.86 -12.56 3.48
C PRO A 201 -9.82 -12.16 2.43
N LEU A 202 -9.11 -11.04 2.60
CA LEU A 202 -8.00 -10.66 1.72
C LEU A 202 -6.88 -11.70 1.78
N TRP A 203 -6.52 -12.15 2.98
CA TRP A 203 -5.51 -13.18 3.19
C TRP A 203 -5.94 -14.54 2.60
N ALA A 204 -7.22 -14.90 2.71
CA ALA A 204 -7.76 -16.10 2.06
C ALA A 204 -7.69 -15.99 0.54
N LEU A 205 -8.03 -14.83 -0.03
CA LEU A 205 -7.92 -14.55 -1.46
C LEU A 205 -6.46 -14.66 -1.93
N VAL A 206 -5.54 -13.98 -1.25
CA VAL A 206 -4.10 -14.02 -1.52
C VAL A 206 -3.53 -15.43 -1.49
N ARG A 207 -3.93 -16.24 -0.50
CA ARG A 207 -3.50 -17.65 -0.42
C ARG A 207 -4.11 -18.51 -1.54
N ALA A 208 -5.37 -18.25 -1.90
CA ALA A 208 -6.07 -19.01 -2.94
C ALA A 208 -5.58 -18.66 -4.35
N THR A 209 -5.25 -17.39 -4.59
CA THR A 209 -4.70 -16.92 -5.87
C THR A 209 -3.21 -17.20 -5.96
N GLY A 210 -2.47 -17.11 -4.85
CA GLY A 210 -1.02 -17.06 -4.77
C GLY A 210 -0.44 -15.89 -5.59
N GLY A 211 0.78 -15.49 -5.28
CA GLY A 211 1.46 -14.42 -6.02
C GLY A 211 1.61 -13.15 -5.23
N ILE A 212 2.00 -13.31 -3.96
CA ILE A 212 2.64 -12.25 -3.21
C ILE A 212 4.04 -12.71 -2.90
N VAL A 213 5.01 -11.92 -3.33
CA VAL A 213 6.38 -11.96 -2.86
C VAL A 213 6.39 -11.16 -1.54
N PRO A 214 6.58 -11.81 -0.39
CA PRO A 214 6.51 -11.13 0.89
C PRO A 214 7.73 -10.22 1.02
N VAL A 215 7.48 -8.95 1.37
CA VAL A 215 8.53 -7.96 1.61
C VAL A 215 8.48 -7.53 3.06
N ASP A 216 9.54 -7.83 3.80
CA ASP A 216 9.78 -7.23 5.11
C ASP A 216 10.34 -5.81 4.89
N ARG A 217 9.50 -4.79 5.11
CA ARG A 217 9.90 -3.39 4.97
C ARG A 217 10.89 -2.93 6.05
N ALA A 218 10.95 -3.64 7.19
CA ALA A 218 11.86 -3.31 8.29
C ALA A 218 13.29 -3.79 8.01
N LYS A 219 13.46 -4.83 7.20
CA LYS A 219 14.78 -5.32 6.76
C LYS A 219 15.16 -4.71 5.42
N HIS A 220 15.88 -3.58 5.49
CA HIS A 220 16.50 -3.01 4.30
C HIS A 220 17.42 -4.05 3.62
N GLY A 221 17.20 -4.27 2.32
CA GLY A 221 18.06 -5.16 1.53
C GLY A 221 17.86 -6.65 1.81
N ASP A 222 16.62 -7.10 2.04
CA ASP A 222 16.36 -8.53 2.20
C ASP A 222 16.81 -9.32 0.97
N ARG A 223 17.98 -9.94 1.10
CA ARG A 223 18.63 -10.78 0.10
C ARG A 223 17.70 -11.93 -0.33
N LEU A 224 16.76 -12.33 0.54
CA LEU A 224 15.75 -13.35 0.23
C LEU A 224 14.67 -12.82 -0.72
N MET A 225 14.21 -11.57 -0.55
CA MET A 225 13.27 -10.93 -1.47
C MET A 225 13.89 -10.82 -2.88
N PHE A 226 15.13 -10.33 -2.98
CA PHE A 226 15.83 -10.24 -4.27
C PHE A 226 15.95 -11.60 -4.95
N ARG A 227 16.38 -12.65 -4.22
CA ARG A 227 16.44 -14.02 -4.75
C ARG A 227 15.09 -14.55 -5.22
N HIS A 228 14.02 -14.16 -4.55
CA HIS A 228 12.68 -14.62 -4.90
C HIS A 228 12.12 -13.91 -6.14
N VAL A 229 12.37 -12.61 -6.26
CA VAL A 229 12.08 -11.84 -7.47
C VAL A 229 12.84 -12.41 -8.67
N ASP A 230 14.15 -12.63 -8.51
CA ASP A 230 15.00 -13.23 -9.54
C ASP A 230 14.48 -14.61 -9.98
N ARG A 231 14.15 -15.48 -9.02
CA ARG A 231 13.52 -16.79 -9.30
C ARG A 231 12.22 -16.64 -10.09
N CYS A 232 11.35 -15.71 -9.70
CA CYS A 232 10.08 -15.48 -10.38
C CYS A 232 10.27 -15.07 -11.84
N LEU A 233 11.16 -14.10 -12.09
CA LEU A 233 11.46 -13.59 -13.42
C LEU A 233 12.15 -14.65 -14.28
N THR A 234 13.10 -15.41 -13.73
CA THR A 234 13.78 -16.51 -14.42
C THR A 234 12.81 -17.64 -14.79
N GLN A 235 11.79 -17.88 -13.96
CA GLN A 235 10.72 -18.85 -14.24
C GLN A 235 9.64 -18.30 -15.19
N GLY A 236 9.88 -17.17 -15.85
CA GLY A 236 8.96 -16.59 -16.84
C GLY A 236 7.72 -15.92 -16.23
N GLY A 237 7.72 -15.67 -14.92
CA GLY A 237 6.67 -14.90 -14.24
C GLY A 237 6.87 -13.39 -14.38
N ALA A 238 5.90 -12.62 -13.90
CA ALA A 238 5.97 -11.17 -13.85
C ALA A 238 5.92 -10.66 -12.41
N ILE A 239 6.60 -9.57 -12.14
CA ILE A 239 6.58 -8.91 -10.84
C ILE A 239 5.82 -7.60 -10.95
N ALA A 240 4.92 -7.30 -10.02
CA ALA A 240 4.29 -5.98 -9.91
C ALA A 240 4.67 -5.30 -8.59
N LEU A 241 4.99 -4.01 -8.68
CA LEU A 241 5.27 -3.18 -7.53
C LEU A 241 4.86 -1.73 -7.76
N PHE A 242 4.69 -1.02 -6.66
CA PHE A 242 4.39 0.41 -6.64
C PHE A 242 5.65 1.17 -6.18
N PRO A 243 6.42 1.78 -7.09
CA PRO A 243 7.75 2.31 -6.78
C PRO A 243 7.71 3.50 -5.81
N GLU A 244 6.56 4.17 -5.67
CA GLU A 244 6.31 5.20 -4.64
C GLU A 244 6.47 4.65 -3.20
N GLY A 245 6.16 3.37 -3.01
CA GLY A 245 6.24 2.68 -1.71
C GLY A 245 5.20 3.12 -0.67
N ASP A 246 4.41 4.13 -0.98
CA ASP A 246 3.26 4.63 -0.22
C ASP A 246 2.19 5.09 -1.22
N PHE A 247 0.97 5.32 -0.74
CA PHE A 247 -0.11 5.85 -1.56
C PHE A 247 0.06 7.36 -1.77
N GLY A 248 -0.05 7.77 -3.03
CA GLY A 248 -0.05 9.16 -3.46
C GLY A 248 -1.12 9.97 -2.71
N PRO A 249 -0.81 11.20 -2.27
CA PRO A 249 -1.71 12.00 -1.44
C PRO A 249 -2.99 12.39 -2.18
N ARG A 250 -2.89 12.60 -3.50
CA ARG A 250 -4.01 12.94 -4.39
C ARG A 250 -3.88 12.17 -5.70
N GLU A 251 -5.01 11.92 -6.34
CA GLU A 251 -4.99 11.35 -7.69
C GLU A 251 -4.34 12.32 -8.68
N GLY A 252 -3.51 11.81 -9.58
CA GLY A 252 -2.75 12.63 -10.53
C GLY A 252 -1.41 13.14 -10.00
N GLU A 253 -1.14 13.01 -8.70
CA GLU A 253 0.15 13.38 -8.10
C GLU A 253 0.98 12.11 -7.83
N LEU A 254 2.24 12.11 -8.29
CA LEU A 254 3.19 11.03 -8.07
C LEU A 254 4.15 11.38 -6.92
N LEU A 255 4.45 10.41 -6.07
CA LEU A 255 5.58 10.46 -5.15
C LEU A 255 6.89 10.06 -5.85
N PRO A 256 8.05 10.41 -5.27
CA PRO A 256 9.35 9.97 -5.80
C PRO A 256 9.47 8.45 -5.85
N PHE A 257 10.04 7.93 -6.95
CA PHE A 257 10.17 6.49 -7.17
C PHE A 257 11.41 5.92 -6.49
N LYS A 258 11.25 4.72 -5.91
CA LYS A 258 12.37 3.91 -5.40
C LYS A 258 12.98 3.07 -6.52
N LYS A 259 14.30 2.86 -6.46
CA LYS A 259 15.09 2.16 -7.50
C LYS A 259 14.89 0.65 -7.58
N GLY A 260 14.13 0.04 -6.67
CA GLY A 260 14.02 -1.42 -6.55
C GLY A 260 13.61 -2.12 -7.86
N PHE A 261 12.62 -1.56 -8.57
CA PHE A 261 12.17 -2.10 -9.86
C PHE A 261 13.25 -2.07 -10.93
N ALA A 262 14.04 -1.00 -10.97
CA ALA A 262 15.10 -0.82 -11.96
C ALA A 262 16.23 -1.83 -11.72
N HIS A 263 16.57 -2.11 -10.45
CA HIS A 263 17.49 -3.21 -10.13
C HIS A 263 16.99 -4.56 -10.64
N PHE A 264 15.73 -4.91 -10.34
CA PHE A 264 15.17 -6.19 -10.79
C PHE A 264 15.15 -6.33 -12.32
N ALA A 265 14.76 -5.26 -13.02
CA ALA A 265 14.66 -5.27 -14.46
C ALA A 265 16.03 -5.39 -15.16
N VAL A 266 17.04 -4.65 -14.67
CA VAL A 266 18.41 -4.70 -15.20
C VAL A 266 19.05 -6.06 -14.91
N GLU A 267 18.94 -6.57 -13.68
CA GLU A 267 19.55 -7.85 -13.29
C GLU A 267 18.94 -9.03 -14.08
N ALA A 268 17.61 -9.08 -14.19
CA ALA A 268 16.92 -10.13 -14.92
C ALA A 268 16.86 -9.91 -16.44
N HIS A 269 17.35 -8.78 -16.95
CA HIS A 269 17.28 -8.40 -18.37
C HIS A 269 15.85 -8.41 -18.94
N VAL A 270 14.87 -8.00 -18.13
CA VAL A 270 13.44 -7.98 -18.49
C VAL A 270 12.95 -6.54 -18.65
N PRO A 271 11.97 -6.28 -19.54
CA PRO A 271 11.42 -4.94 -19.69
C PRO A 271 10.58 -4.53 -18.47
N VAL A 272 10.49 -3.22 -18.26
CA VAL A 272 9.58 -2.61 -17.29
C VAL A 272 8.31 -2.16 -18.01
N VAL A 273 7.14 -2.63 -17.59
CA VAL A 273 5.82 -2.23 -18.13
C VAL A 273 5.23 -1.13 -17.25
N PRO A 274 5.21 0.13 -17.71
CA PRO A 274 4.64 1.24 -16.94
C PRO A 274 3.12 1.25 -17.04
N VAL A 275 2.44 1.55 -15.94
CA VAL A 275 0.98 1.63 -15.86
C VAL A 275 0.56 2.91 -15.15
N GLY A 276 -0.35 3.67 -15.77
CA GLY A 276 -1.05 4.78 -15.14
C GLY A 276 -2.43 4.35 -14.65
N LEU A 277 -2.70 4.55 -13.36
CA LEU A 277 -3.96 4.26 -12.68
C LEU A 277 -4.65 5.56 -12.26
N SER A 278 -5.97 5.62 -12.45
CA SER A 278 -6.80 6.75 -12.05
C SER A 278 -8.24 6.31 -11.75
N GLY A 279 -8.92 7.04 -10.88
CA GLY A 279 -10.25 6.78 -10.35
C GLY A 279 -10.28 5.78 -9.19
N MET A 280 -9.13 5.36 -8.65
CA MET A 280 -9.03 4.24 -7.71
C MET A 280 -8.86 4.66 -6.24
N LYS A 281 -8.64 5.95 -5.95
CA LYS A 281 -8.42 6.43 -4.58
C LYS A 281 -9.70 6.41 -3.75
N GLU A 282 -10.80 6.86 -4.35
CA GLU A 282 -12.16 6.71 -3.80
C GLU A 282 -12.97 5.75 -4.68
N LEU A 283 -13.77 4.88 -4.10
CA LEU A 283 -14.52 3.87 -4.86
C LEU A 283 -16.01 3.97 -4.54
N TRP A 284 -16.85 3.91 -5.56
CA TRP A 284 -18.31 3.79 -5.41
C TRP A 284 -18.89 2.97 -6.57
N LEU A 285 -20.13 2.48 -6.39
CA LEU A 285 -20.77 1.63 -7.39
C LEU A 285 -20.93 2.38 -8.73
N GLY A 286 -20.46 1.77 -9.81
CA GLY A 286 -20.48 2.31 -11.16
C GLY A 286 -19.37 3.31 -11.49
N LYS A 287 -18.41 3.56 -10.57
CA LYS A 287 -17.28 4.47 -10.81
C LYS A 287 -16.44 4.00 -12.01
N ARG A 288 -15.98 4.96 -12.82
CA ARG A 288 -15.02 4.71 -13.90
C ARG A 288 -13.61 4.58 -13.32
N LEU A 289 -12.97 3.45 -13.59
CA LEU A 289 -11.59 3.15 -13.20
C LEU A 289 -10.73 3.08 -14.46
N VAL A 290 -9.71 3.92 -14.55
CA VAL A 290 -8.86 4.06 -15.74
C VAL A 290 -7.54 3.33 -15.51
N VAL A 291 -7.15 2.50 -16.48
CA VAL A 291 -5.88 1.78 -16.51
C VAL A 291 -5.22 1.96 -17.87
N ARG A 292 -4.09 2.65 -17.91
CA ARG A 292 -3.34 2.91 -19.15
C ARG A 292 -2.02 2.19 -19.08
N ILE A 293 -1.82 1.23 -19.96
CA ILE A 293 -0.57 0.46 -20.04
C ILE A 293 0.30 1.11 -21.12
N GLY A 294 1.51 1.52 -20.76
CA GLY A 294 2.45 2.17 -21.66
C GLY A 294 3.37 1.18 -22.36
N ASP A 295 4.18 1.71 -23.27
CA ASP A 295 5.18 0.92 -23.99
C ASP A 295 6.24 0.41 -23.00
N PRO A 296 6.66 -0.87 -23.10
CA PRO A 296 7.65 -1.42 -22.18
C PRO A 296 9.00 -0.69 -22.31
N VAL A 297 9.54 -0.26 -21.17
CA VAL A 297 10.87 0.33 -21.07
C VAL A 297 11.90 -0.80 -21.10
N PRO A 298 12.81 -0.83 -22.08
CA PRO A 298 13.85 -1.87 -22.14
C PRO A 298 14.87 -1.65 -21.01
N ALA A 299 15.27 -2.73 -20.33
CA ALA A 299 16.31 -2.67 -19.29
C ALA A 299 17.66 -3.26 -19.74
N ALA A 300 17.67 -4.10 -20.77
CA ALA A 300 18.89 -4.74 -21.25
C ALA A 300 19.91 -3.70 -21.73
N GLY A 301 21.13 -3.77 -21.20
CA GLY A 301 22.22 -2.84 -21.53
C GLY A 301 22.07 -1.43 -20.95
N GLN A 302 21.05 -1.17 -20.12
CA GLN A 302 20.86 0.12 -19.45
C GLN A 302 21.38 0.08 -18.01
N THR A 303 21.72 1.25 -17.48
CA THR A 303 22.01 1.41 -16.06
C THR A 303 20.71 1.49 -15.24
N VAL A 304 20.80 1.19 -13.94
CA VAL A 304 19.66 1.29 -13.01
C VAL A 304 19.05 2.70 -13.02
N ASP A 305 19.89 3.74 -13.09
CA ASP A 305 19.42 5.12 -13.09
C ASP A 305 18.70 5.49 -14.39
N GLN A 306 19.14 4.97 -15.54
CA GLN A 306 18.45 5.17 -16.82
C GLN A 306 17.07 4.50 -16.81
N VAL A 307 16.98 3.28 -16.30
CA VAL A 307 15.70 2.56 -16.20
C VAL A 307 14.77 3.23 -15.18
N LEU A 308 15.31 3.76 -14.08
CA LEU A 308 14.55 4.53 -13.10
C LEU A 308 13.92 5.76 -13.74
N GLU A 309 14.72 6.60 -14.39
CA GLU A 309 14.27 7.85 -15.01
C GLU A 309 13.25 7.57 -16.14
N ALA A 310 13.53 6.58 -16.99
CA ALA A 310 12.62 6.19 -18.07
C ALA A 310 11.30 5.64 -17.53
N GLY A 311 11.33 4.82 -16.47
CA GLY A 311 10.15 4.27 -15.82
C GLY A 311 9.29 5.36 -15.17
N GLU A 312 9.92 6.29 -14.44
CA GLU A 312 9.23 7.42 -13.82
C GLU A 312 8.54 8.31 -14.86
N LYS A 313 9.29 8.71 -15.91
CA LYS A 313 8.75 9.49 -17.02
C LYS A 313 7.60 8.78 -17.74
N ALA A 314 7.71 7.47 -17.94
CA ALA A 314 6.69 6.70 -18.61
C ALA A 314 5.39 6.62 -17.78
N VAL A 315 5.48 6.37 -16.46
CA VAL A 315 4.28 6.39 -15.59
C VAL A 315 3.67 7.78 -15.54
N ALA A 316 4.49 8.83 -15.38
CA ALA A 316 4.02 10.22 -15.37
C ALA A 316 3.25 10.61 -16.64
N GLY A 317 3.71 10.14 -17.81
CA GLY A 317 3.00 10.36 -19.08
C GLY A 317 1.68 9.59 -19.23
N LEU A 318 1.46 8.55 -18.43
CA LEU A 318 0.25 7.73 -18.48
C LEU A 318 -0.83 8.21 -17.51
N VAL A 319 -0.45 8.74 -16.34
CA VAL A 319 -1.38 9.20 -15.31
C VAL A 319 -2.13 10.44 -15.82
N PRO A 320 -3.45 10.35 -16.06
CA PRO A 320 -4.21 11.51 -16.49
C PRO A 320 -4.36 12.51 -15.32
N PRO A 321 -4.50 13.81 -15.61
CA PRO A 321 -5.06 14.74 -14.63
C PRO A 321 -6.45 14.23 -14.23
N TYR A 322 -6.70 14.16 -12.93
CA TYR A 322 -7.94 13.61 -12.39
C TYR A 322 -8.81 14.71 -11.78
N VAL A 323 -10.09 14.68 -12.12
CA VAL A 323 -11.13 15.47 -11.46
C VAL A 323 -12.21 14.49 -11.01
N GLU A 324 -12.46 14.47 -9.71
CA GLU A 324 -13.47 13.60 -9.11
C GLU A 324 -14.85 13.96 -9.69
N PRO A 325 -15.59 12.99 -10.26
CA PRO A 325 -16.94 13.24 -10.77
C PRO A 325 -17.87 13.79 -9.68
N ALA A 326 -18.62 14.84 -10.02
CA ALA A 326 -19.70 15.34 -9.18
C ALA A 326 -20.91 14.36 -9.20
N GLY A 327 -21.69 14.36 -8.12
CA GLY A 327 -22.93 13.57 -8.01
C GLY A 327 -22.94 12.54 -6.89
N SER A 328 -23.88 11.61 -6.98
CA SER A 328 -24.07 10.57 -5.96
C SER A 328 -22.92 9.55 -5.99
N LYS A 329 -22.41 9.19 -4.81
CA LYS A 329 -21.34 8.21 -4.63
C LYS A 329 -21.86 7.02 -3.81
N PRO A 330 -22.71 6.15 -4.41
CA PRO A 330 -23.35 5.04 -3.70
C PRO A 330 -22.33 4.05 -3.14
N LEU A 331 -22.52 3.61 -1.89
CA LEU A 331 -21.64 2.68 -1.18
C LEU A 331 -20.18 3.16 -1.04
N ARG A 332 -19.90 4.47 -1.21
CA ARG A 332 -18.53 5.01 -1.21
C ARG A 332 -17.71 4.56 0.00
N ARG A 333 -18.26 4.73 1.20
CA ARG A 333 -17.57 4.40 2.45
C ARG A 333 -17.21 2.91 2.53
N TRP A 334 -18.16 2.05 2.17
CA TRP A 334 -17.97 0.60 2.23
C TRP A 334 -16.98 0.11 1.17
N LEU A 335 -17.11 0.57 -0.07
CA LEU A 335 -16.22 0.17 -1.16
C LEU A 335 -14.80 0.74 -0.98
N THR A 336 -14.65 2.00 -0.58
CA THR A 336 -13.33 2.61 -0.38
C THR A 336 -12.58 1.92 0.77
N GLY A 337 -13.28 1.63 1.88
CA GLY A 337 -12.72 0.99 3.07
C GLY A 337 -12.87 -0.54 3.11
N LEU A 338 -13.02 -1.24 1.98
CA LEU A 338 -13.25 -2.69 2.00
C LEU A 338 -12.02 -3.50 2.44
N PHE A 339 -10.82 -2.98 2.14
CA PHE A 339 -9.54 -3.61 2.44
C PHE A 339 -8.62 -2.74 3.30
#